data_AF-A0A966EFL6-F1
#
_entry.id   AF-A0A966EFL6-F1
#
_cell.length_a   1.000
_cell.length_b   1.000
_cell.length_c   1.000
_cell.angle_alpha   90.00
_cell.angle_beta   90.00
_cell.angle_gamma   90.00
#
_symmetry.space_group_name_H-M   'P 1'
#
loop_
_entity.id
_entity.type
_entity.pdbx_description
1 polymer ?
#
loop_
_entity_poly.entity_id
_entity_poly.type
_entity_poly.pdbx_seq_one_letter_code
_entity_poly.pdbx_strand_id
1 'polypeptide(L)'
;MLEIILGIGFFTAIILALVVMILAAKSRLVASGHVGVVINDEKTIEVPVGSKLLAALADVNLFVASACGGKGTCGQCRVKIFEGGGILLPSETSFITKREAADFDRLSCQVTVKQPLRIAVPEEVFGVKRWECTVRSNDNVATFIKELVLELPQGESMEFRAGGYVQIECPPHQLKYSDFDVAEKFREDWDRFNLWRYESTVTKPTMRAYSMASYPEEKDILILNVRIASPPPDAPDDV
;
A
#
# COMPACT_ATOMS: atom_id res chain seq x y z
N MET A 1 -14.59 -6.26 59.27
CA MET A 1 -13.70 -6.69 58.17
C MET A 1 -14.30 -7.82 57.34
N LEU A 2 -14.81 -8.90 57.95
CA LEU A 2 -15.38 -10.04 57.21
C LEU A 2 -16.52 -9.66 56.25
N GLU A 3 -17.47 -8.83 56.69
CA GLU A 3 -18.59 -8.39 55.84
C GLU A 3 -18.15 -7.53 54.65
N ILE A 4 -17.11 -6.70 54.83
CA ILE A 4 -16.56 -5.87 53.76
C ILE A 4 -15.86 -6.76 52.71
N ILE A 5 -15.11 -7.78 53.16
CA ILE A 5 -14.44 -8.73 52.27
C ILE A 5 -15.47 -9.58 51.49
N LEU A 6 -16.52 -10.05 52.15
CA LEU A 6 -17.62 -10.78 51.52
C LEU A 6 -18.38 -9.92 50.49
N GLY A 7 -18.67 -8.65 50.84
CA GLY A 7 -19.34 -7.71 49.94
C GLY A 7 -18.52 -7.42 48.67
N ILE A 8 -17.22 -7.14 48.85
CA ILE A 8 -16.30 -6.92 47.72
C ILE A 8 -16.20 -8.19 46.86
N GLY A 9 -16.01 -9.36 47.49
CA GLY A 9 -15.90 -10.63 46.77
C GLY A 9 -17.14 -10.97 45.95
N PHE A 10 -18.34 -10.77 46.52
CA PHE A 10 -19.60 -11.00 45.82
C PHE A 10 -19.77 -10.05 44.63
N PHE A 11 -19.49 -8.75 44.82
CA PHE A 11 -19.59 -7.76 43.75
C PHE A 11 -18.60 -8.03 42.61
N THR A 12 -17.35 -8.38 42.93
CA THR A 12 -16.34 -8.78 41.93
C THR A 12 -16.75 -10.04 41.19
N ALA A 13 -17.34 -11.04 41.88
CA ALA A 13 -17.79 -12.27 41.25
C ALA A 13 -18.93 -12.02 40.25
N ILE A 14 -19.89 -11.15 40.57
CA ILE A 14 -20.97 -10.77 39.65
C ILE A 14 -20.39 -10.09 38.40
N ILE A 15 -19.46 -9.14 38.57
CA ILE A 15 -18.83 -8.45 37.43
C ILE A 15 -18.06 -9.44 36.56
N LEU A 16 -17.26 -10.34 37.15
CA LEU A 16 -16.53 -11.36 36.40
C LEU A 16 -17.49 -12.30 35.65
N ALA A 17 -18.58 -12.73 36.29
CA ALA A 17 -19.58 -13.56 35.65
C ALA A 17 -20.22 -12.86 34.44
N LEU A 18 -20.53 -11.57 34.57
CA LEU A 18 -21.06 -10.76 33.47
C LEU A 18 -20.05 -10.63 32.32
N VAL A 19 -18.77 -10.37 32.61
CA VAL A 19 -17.71 -10.30 31.59
C VAL A 19 -17.56 -11.62 30.86
N VAL A 20 -17.56 -12.76 31.57
CA VAL A 20 -17.48 -14.09 30.97
C VAL A 20 -18.69 -14.36 30.07
N MET A 21 -19.91 -13.98 30.51
CA MET A 21 -21.12 -14.10 29.71
C MET A 21 -21.04 -13.29 28.41
N ILE A 22 -20.57 -12.03 28.48
CA ILE A 22 -20.40 -11.16 27.31
C ILE A 22 -19.35 -11.75 26.35
N LEU A 23 -18.23 -12.25 26.87
CA LEU A 23 -17.19 -12.87 26.03
C LEU A 23 -17.67 -14.17 25.36
N ALA A 24 -18.46 -14.99 26.07
CA ALA A 24 -19.05 -16.20 25.51
C ALA A 24 -20.11 -15.90 24.43
N ALA A 25 -20.90 -14.83 24.60
CA ALA A 25 -21.80 -14.36 23.57
C ALA A 25 -21.03 -13.84 22.35
N LYS A 26 -19.98 -13.04 22.56
CA LYS A 26 -19.12 -12.51 21.48
C LYS A 26 -18.45 -13.62 20.69
N SER A 27 -17.92 -14.66 21.33
CA SER A 27 -17.20 -15.74 20.65
C SER A 27 -18.09 -16.60 19.75
N ARG A 28 -19.40 -16.67 20.03
CA ARG A 28 -20.37 -17.38 19.19
C ARG A 28 -21.00 -16.52 18.11
N LEU A 29 -21.22 -15.23 18.37
CA LEU A 29 -21.94 -14.34 17.46
C LEU A 29 -21.01 -13.61 16.48
N VAL A 30 -19.72 -13.47 16.79
CA VAL A 30 -18.76 -12.83 15.89
C VAL A 30 -17.99 -13.90 15.13
N ALA A 31 -18.09 -13.86 13.80
CA ALA A 31 -17.27 -14.69 12.92
C ALA A 31 -15.79 -14.49 13.27
N SER A 32 -15.15 -15.57 13.69
CA SER A 32 -13.74 -15.62 14.04
C SER A 32 -13.14 -16.83 13.33
N GLY A 33 -12.02 -16.63 12.64
CA GLY A 33 -11.39 -17.66 11.81
C GLY A 33 -10.89 -17.12 10.49
N HIS A 34 -10.68 -18.04 9.54
CA HIS A 34 -10.32 -17.75 8.16
C HIS A 34 -11.55 -17.94 7.28
N VAL A 35 -11.64 -17.15 6.22
CA VAL A 35 -12.66 -17.29 5.18
C VAL A 35 -11.99 -17.38 3.82
N GLY A 36 -12.57 -18.23 2.97
CA GLY A 36 -12.13 -18.40 1.60
C GLY A 36 -12.47 -17.20 0.73
N VAL A 37 -11.48 -16.69 0.01
CA VAL A 37 -11.64 -15.69 -1.06
C VAL A 37 -11.28 -16.35 -2.38
N VAL A 38 -12.25 -16.44 -3.29
CA VAL A 38 -12.08 -16.99 -4.64
C VAL A 38 -11.73 -15.85 -5.59
N ILE A 39 -10.60 -15.98 -6.29
CA ILE A 39 -9.99 -14.97 -7.16
C ILE A 39 -10.00 -15.52 -8.59
N ASN A 40 -10.66 -14.80 -9.51
CA ASN A 40 -10.78 -15.12 -10.94
C ASN A 40 -11.30 -16.55 -11.22
N ASP A 41 -12.02 -17.17 -10.27
CA ASP A 41 -12.45 -18.57 -10.32
C ASP A 41 -11.31 -19.61 -10.49
N GLU A 42 -10.06 -19.19 -10.31
CA GLU A 42 -8.85 -20.01 -10.49
C GLU A 42 -8.11 -20.28 -9.18
N LYS A 43 -8.07 -19.29 -8.27
CA LYS A 43 -7.29 -19.36 -7.03
C LYS A 43 -8.15 -19.06 -5.83
N THR A 44 -8.09 -19.93 -4.82
CA THR A 44 -8.78 -19.72 -3.53
C THR A 44 -7.73 -19.49 -2.44
N ILE A 45 -7.91 -18.42 -1.66
CA ILE A 45 -7.02 -18.08 -0.54
C ILE A 45 -7.80 -18.03 0.76
N GLU A 46 -7.18 -18.48 1.86
CA GLU A 46 -7.76 -18.40 3.20
C GLU A 46 -7.27 -17.15 3.90
N VAL A 47 -8.20 -16.28 4.28
CA VAL A 47 -7.90 -14.93 4.77
C VAL A 47 -8.49 -14.74 6.15
N PRO A 48 -7.74 -14.17 7.13
CA PRO A 48 -8.27 -13.90 8.45
C PRO A 48 -9.42 -12.87 8.39
N VAL A 49 -10.53 -13.21 9.05
CA VAL A 49 -11.70 -12.33 9.17
C VAL A 49 -11.30 -11.00 9.82
N GLY A 50 -11.69 -9.89 9.20
CA GLY A 50 -11.40 -8.52 9.64
C GLY A 50 -10.23 -7.85 8.93
N SER A 51 -9.44 -8.60 8.15
CA SER A 51 -8.38 -8.02 7.32
C SER A 51 -8.94 -7.19 6.16
N LYS A 52 -8.12 -6.25 5.66
CA LYS A 52 -8.42 -5.50 4.43
C LYS A 52 -8.11 -6.36 3.22
N LEU A 53 -8.99 -6.36 2.22
CA LEU A 53 -8.82 -7.19 1.03
C LEU A 53 -7.49 -6.88 0.29
N LEU A 54 -7.09 -5.60 0.20
CA LEU A 54 -5.79 -5.23 -0.37
C LEU A 54 -4.61 -5.91 0.35
N ALA A 55 -4.63 -5.95 1.69
CA ALA A 55 -3.56 -6.57 2.47
C ALA A 55 -3.55 -8.09 2.28
N ALA A 56 -4.73 -8.71 2.33
CA ALA A 56 -4.89 -10.14 2.10
C ALA A 56 -4.41 -10.59 0.71
N LEU A 57 -4.63 -9.78 -0.32
CA LEU A 57 -4.11 -10.03 -1.67
C LEU A 57 -2.58 -9.86 -1.73
N ALA A 58 -2.03 -8.85 -1.06
CA ALA A 58 -0.58 -8.65 -0.98
C ALA A 58 0.13 -9.81 -0.28
N ASP A 59 -0.46 -10.38 0.77
CA ASP A 59 0.09 -11.53 1.52
C ASP A 59 0.27 -12.79 0.64
N VAL A 60 -0.51 -12.92 -0.43
CA VAL A 60 -0.42 -14.02 -1.41
C VAL A 60 0.29 -13.63 -2.71
N ASN A 61 1.05 -12.53 -2.67
CA ASN A 61 1.78 -11.92 -3.79
C ASN A 61 0.89 -11.49 -4.97
N LEU A 62 -0.36 -11.09 -4.71
CA LEU A 62 -1.25 -10.49 -5.70
C LEU A 62 -1.35 -8.98 -5.45
N PHE A 63 -0.53 -8.21 -6.14
CA PHE A 63 -0.38 -6.78 -5.86
C PHE A 63 -1.33 -5.93 -6.71
N VAL A 64 -2.50 -5.61 -6.16
CA VAL A 64 -3.43 -4.65 -6.78
C VAL A 64 -2.86 -3.23 -6.71
N ALA A 65 -3.08 -2.46 -7.77
CA ALA A 65 -2.65 -1.08 -7.87
C ALA A 65 -3.06 -0.23 -6.64
N SER A 66 -2.09 0.27 -5.89
CA SER A 66 -2.37 1.06 -4.69
C SER A 66 -1.25 2.08 -4.42
N ALA A 67 -1.39 3.27 -4.99
CA ALA A 67 -0.45 4.36 -4.77
C ALA A 67 -0.51 4.93 -3.33
N CYS A 68 -1.67 4.84 -2.66
CA CYS A 68 -1.88 5.42 -1.33
C CYS A 68 -1.59 4.47 -0.15
N GLY A 69 -1.15 3.23 -0.41
CA GLY A 69 -0.89 2.24 0.63
C GLY A 69 -2.12 1.84 1.45
N GLY A 70 -3.31 1.87 0.83
CA GLY A 70 -4.55 1.44 1.48
C GLY A 70 -5.38 2.52 2.18
N LYS A 71 -4.95 3.79 2.12
CA LYS A 71 -5.68 4.93 2.71
C LYS A 71 -7.02 5.28 2.05
N GLY A 72 -7.32 4.71 0.88
CA GLY A 72 -8.57 4.95 0.16
C GLY A 72 -8.66 6.31 -0.56
N THR A 73 -7.52 6.98 -0.78
CA THR A 73 -7.49 8.34 -1.35
C THR A 73 -7.08 8.40 -2.82
N CYS A 74 -6.60 7.29 -3.41
CA CYS A 74 -6.12 7.28 -4.81
C CYS A 74 -7.09 6.66 -5.82
N GLY A 75 -8.09 5.88 -5.37
CA GLY A 75 -9.06 5.21 -6.26
C GLY A 75 -8.49 4.14 -7.20
N GLN A 76 -7.20 3.78 -7.08
CA GLN A 76 -6.52 2.81 -7.97
C GLN A 76 -6.76 1.34 -7.58
N CYS A 77 -7.13 1.08 -6.33
CA CYS A 77 -7.27 -0.28 -5.77
C CYS A 77 -8.56 -0.99 -6.24
N ARG A 78 -8.95 -0.79 -7.51
CA ARG A 78 -10.22 -1.28 -8.08
C ARG A 78 -10.18 -2.78 -8.31
N VAL A 79 -11.21 -3.46 -7.82
CA VAL A 79 -11.45 -4.88 -8.02
C VAL A 79 -12.95 -5.09 -8.21
N LYS A 80 -13.33 -6.17 -8.88
CA LYS A 80 -14.74 -6.56 -8.96
C LYS A 80 -15.06 -7.53 -7.84
N ILE A 81 -16.15 -7.31 -7.11
CA ILE A 81 -16.59 -8.19 -6.02
C ILE A 81 -18.02 -8.63 -6.30
N PHE A 82 -18.17 -9.87 -6.76
CA PHE A 82 -19.47 -10.44 -7.11
C PHE A 82 -20.28 -10.83 -5.88
N GLU A 83 -19.60 -11.37 -4.86
CA GLU A 83 -20.24 -11.88 -3.65
C GLU A 83 -19.47 -11.46 -2.40
N GLY A 84 -20.18 -11.22 -1.31
CA GLY A 84 -19.62 -10.98 0.02
C GLY A 84 -19.09 -9.57 0.30
N GLY A 85 -19.04 -8.67 -0.69
CA GLY A 85 -18.46 -7.32 -0.59
C GLY A 85 -19.24 -6.29 0.25
N GLY A 86 -20.46 -6.61 0.67
CA GLY A 86 -21.31 -5.72 1.47
C GLY A 86 -21.71 -4.43 0.73
N ILE A 87 -22.19 -3.44 1.47
CA ILE A 87 -22.65 -2.15 0.90
C ILE A 87 -21.46 -1.26 0.50
N LEU A 88 -21.66 -0.43 -0.52
CA LEU A 88 -20.68 0.58 -0.96
C LEU A 88 -20.43 1.58 0.17
N LEU A 89 -19.17 1.76 0.56
CA LEU A 89 -18.81 2.69 1.62
C LEU A 89 -18.75 4.13 1.07
N PRO A 90 -19.03 5.16 1.90
CA PRO A 90 -18.89 6.55 1.48
C PRO A 90 -17.49 6.90 0.95
N SER A 91 -16.44 6.28 1.51
CA SER A 91 -15.06 6.46 1.04
C SER A 91 -14.84 5.99 -0.41
N GLU A 92 -15.68 5.08 -0.90
CA GLU A 92 -15.62 4.56 -2.26
C GLU A 92 -16.43 5.43 -3.24
N THR A 93 -17.49 6.08 -2.76
CA THR A 93 -18.40 6.88 -3.61
C THR A 93 -17.74 8.09 -4.29
N SER A 94 -16.61 8.57 -3.76
CA SER A 94 -15.83 9.64 -4.39
C SER A 94 -15.10 9.19 -5.66
N PHE A 95 -14.89 7.88 -5.83
CA PHE A 95 -14.15 7.31 -6.96
C PHE A 95 -15.02 6.38 -7.81
N ILE A 96 -16.03 5.75 -7.23
CA ILE A 96 -16.89 4.76 -7.88
C ILE A 96 -18.28 5.36 -8.07
N THR A 97 -18.67 5.48 -9.33
CA THR A 97 -20.01 5.91 -9.73
C THR A 97 -21.05 4.83 -9.43
N LYS A 98 -22.33 5.20 -9.37
CA LYS A 98 -23.41 4.23 -9.18
C LYS A 98 -23.46 3.16 -10.28
N ARG A 99 -23.03 3.51 -11.50
CA ARG A 99 -22.98 2.58 -12.63
C ARG A 99 -21.88 1.53 -12.45
N GLU A 100 -20.68 1.97 -12.09
CA GLU A 100 -19.54 1.08 -11.79
C GLU A 100 -19.83 0.18 -10.59
N ALA A 101 -20.44 0.73 -9.53
CA ALA A 101 -20.87 -0.07 -8.37
C ALA A 101 -21.91 -1.14 -8.75
N ALA A 102 -22.81 -0.87 -9.71
CA ALA A 102 -23.74 -1.86 -10.24
C ALA A 102 -23.04 -2.94 -11.08
N ASP A 103 -21.86 -2.63 -11.61
CA ASP A 103 -20.98 -3.54 -12.35
C ASP A 103 -19.94 -4.23 -11.43
N PHE A 104 -20.22 -4.21 -10.11
CA PHE A 104 -19.47 -4.83 -9.01
C PHE A 104 -18.11 -4.19 -8.68
N ASP A 105 -17.81 -3.00 -9.19
CA ASP A 105 -16.55 -2.32 -8.87
C ASP A 105 -16.51 -1.86 -7.42
N ARG A 106 -15.39 -2.17 -6.74
CA ARG A 106 -15.10 -1.83 -5.35
C ARG A 106 -13.63 -1.46 -5.15
N LEU A 107 -13.34 -0.77 -4.06
CA LEU A 107 -11.97 -0.48 -3.64
C LEU A 107 -11.48 -1.57 -2.66
N SER A 108 -10.57 -2.44 -3.10
CA SER A 108 -10.00 -3.54 -2.29
C SER A 108 -9.38 -3.05 -0.99
N CYS A 109 -8.85 -1.83 -0.97
CA CYS A 109 -8.27 -1.22 0.21
C CYS A 109 -9.29 -0.82 1.29
N GLN A 110 -10.55 -0.59 0.92
CA GLN A 110 -11.61 -0.19 1.84
C GLN A 110 -12.46 -1.38 2.31
N VAL A 111 -12.59 -2.41 1.46
CA VAL A 111 -13.34 -3.62 1.77
C VAL A 111 -12.64 -4.44 2.86
N THR A 112 -13.39 -4.75 3.91
CA THR A 112 -12.97 -5.65 4.99
C THR A 112 -13.58 -7.02 4.78
N VAL A 113 -12.75 -8.06 4.80
CA VAL A 113 -13.14 -9.45 4.60
C VAL A 113 -13.86 -9.95 5.85
N LYS A 114 -15.19 -10.14 5.79
CA LYS A 114 -16.00 -10.64 6.92
C LYS A 114 -16.64 -12.00 6.69
N GLN A 115 -16.79 -12.35 5.42
CA GLN A 115 -17.45 -13.55 4.93
C GLN A 115 -16.74 -13.97 3.63
N PRO A 116 -16.98 -15.18 3.12
CA PRO A 116 -16.41 -15.61 1.86
C PRO A 116 -16.67 -14.61 0.73
N LEU A 117 -15.65 -14.36 -0.08
CA LEU A 117 -15.69 -13.39 -1.17
C LEU A 117 -15.42 -14.09 -2.49
N ARG A 118 -16.10 -13.64 -3.55
CA ARG A 118 -15.77 -14.01 -4.92
C ARG A 118 -15.43 -12.74 -5.69
N ILE A 119 -14.19 -12.64 -6.15
CA ILE A 119 -13.63 -11.41 -6.72
C ILE A 119 -12.98 -11.66 -8.08
N ALA A 120 -12.98 -10.62 -8.91
CA ALA A 120 -12.17 -10.53 -10.10
C ALA A 120 -11.09 -9.44 -9.93
N VAL A 121 -9.86 -9.79 -10.26
CA VAL A 121 -8.70 -8.90 -10.21
C VAL A 121 -8.02 -8.93 -11.59
N PRO A 122 -7.51 -7.79 -12.11
CA PRO A 122 -6.86 -7.76 -13.42
C PRO A 122 -5.75 -8.82 -13.56
N GLU A 123 -5.67 -9.54 -14.68
CA GLU A 123 -4.66 -10.61 -14.87
C GLU A 123 -3.21 -10.11 -14.68
N GLU A 124 -2.97 -8.83 -14.93
CA GLU A 124 -1.68 -8.16 -14.75
C GLU A 124 -1.10 -8.34 -13.33
N VAL A 125 -1.93 -8.53 -12.29
CA VAL A 125 -1.42 -8.72 -10.92
C VAL A 125 -0.88 -10.12 -10.65
N PHE A 126 -1.15 -11.10 -11.50
CA PHE A 126 -0.64 -12.47 -11.34
C PHE A 126 0.83 -12.60 -11.80
N GLY A 127 1.38 -11.58 -12.48
CA GLY A 127 2.72 -11.60 -13.07
C GLY A 127 3.78 -10.73 -12.38
N VAL A 128 3.50 -10.17 -11.20
CA VAL A 128 4.42 -9.25 -10.53
C VAL A 128 5.63 -10.01 -9.99
N LYS A 129 6.81 -9.78 -10.58
CA LYS A 129 8.10 -10.28 -10.09
C LYS A 129 8.84 -9.18 -9.33
N ARG A 130 9.67 -9.59 -8.37
CA ARG A 130 10.62 -8.70 -7.68
C ARG A 130 11.99 -8.87 -8.31
N TRP A 131 12.62 -7.76 -8.67
CA TRP A 131 13.98 -7.74 -9.19
C TRP A 131 14.86 -6.83 -8.32
N GLU A 132 16.13 -7.22 -8.19
CA GLU A 132 17.18 -6.35 -7.65
C GLU A 132 17.97 -5.80 -8.85
N CYS A 133 17.80 -4.50 -9.12
CA CYS A 133 18.38 -3.85 -10.29
C CYS A 133 19.66 -3.11 -9.92
N THR A 134 20.57 -2.95 -10.89
CA THR A 134 21.79 -2.16 -10.73
C THR A 134 21.56 -0.75 -11.25
N VAL A 135 21.99 0.29 -10.51
CA VAL A 135 21.93 1.67 -10.99
C VAL A 135 22.98 1.88 -12.07
N ARG A 136 22.54 2.16 -13.29
CA ARG A 136 23.42 2.50 -14.42
C ARG A 136 23.76 3.98 -14.44
N SER A 137 22.75 4.83 -14.23
CA SER A 137 22.90 6.28 -14.14
C SER A 137 21.78 6.90 -13.29
N ASN A 138 22.03 8.11 -12.78
CA ASN A 138 21.10 8.86 -11.93
C ASN A 138 21.28 10.38 -12.12
N ASP A 139 21.27 10.80 -13.39
CA ASP A 139 21.62 12.16 -13.80
C ASP A 139 20.44 13.13 -13.64
N ASN A 140 20.74 14.42 -13.43
CA ASN A 140 19.70 15.44 -13.42
C ASN A 140 19.21 15.75 -14.84
N VAL A 141 17.90 15.68 -15.04
CA VAL A 141 17.21 16.15 -16.26
C VAL A 141 16.54 17.51 -16.05
N ALA A 142 16.23 17.85 -14.80
CA ALA A 142 15.77 19.17 -14.37
C ALA A 142 16.28 19.49 -12.96
N THR A 143 16.02 20.71 -12.48
CA THR A 143 16.42 21.19 -11.14
C THR A 143 16.03 20.21 -10.03
N PHE A 144 14.82 19.65 -10.10
CA PHE A 144 14.24 18.78 -9.07
C PHE A 144 13.94 17.36 -9.55
N ILE A 145 14.40 16.97 -10.74
CA ILE A 145 14.10 15.67 -11.34
C ILE A 145 15.38 15.00 -11.79
N LYS A 146 15.58 13.76 -11.35
CA LYS A 146 16.62 12.87 -11.84
C LYS A 146 16.02 11.77 -12.71
N GLU A 147 16.74 11.43 -13.77
CA GLU A 147 16.49 10.24 -14.57
C GLU A 147 17.30 9.10 -13.96
N LEU A 148 16.58 8.15 -13.36
CA LEU A 148 17.14 6.94 -12.78
C LEU A 148 17.05 5.83 -13.82
N VAL A 149 18.20 5.38 -14.33
CA VAL A 149 18.30 4.25 -15.26
C VAL A 149 18.79 3.03 -14.49
N LEU A 150 17.97 2.01 -14.46
CA LEU A 150 18.23 0.75 -13.78
C LEU A 150 18.43 -0.38 -14.79
N GLU A 151 19.46 -1.18 -14.60
CA GLU A 151 19.69 -2.42 -15.35
C GLU A 151 19.03 -3.60 -14.64
N LEU A 152 18.22 -4.36 -15.38
CA LEU A 152 17.63 -5.60 -14.90
C LEU A 152 18.68 -6.70 -14.77
N PRO A 153 18.50 -7.69 -13.88
CA PRO A 153 19.36 -8.87 -13.81
C PRO A 153 19.52 -9.57 -15.16
N GLN A 154 20.70 -10.12 -15.42
CA GLN A 154 21.02 -10.75 -16.70
C GLN A 154 20.02 -11.86 -17.05
N GLY A 155 19.37 -11.73 -18.21
CA GLY A 155 18.41 -12.72 -18.73
C GLY A 155 16.96 -12.50 -18.31
N GLU A 156 16.68 -11.51 -17.46
CA GLU A 156 15.31 -11.08 -17.19
C GLU A 156 14.91 -9.97 -18.16
N SER A 157 13.63 -9.97 -18.55
CA SER A 157 13.02 -8.89 -19.32
C SER A 157 11.65 -8.58 -18.75
N MET A 158 11.31 -7.30 -18.67
CA MET A 158 10.00 -6.89 -18.19
C MET A 158 9.04 -6.69 -19.36
N GLU A 159 7.98 -7.50 -19.41
CA GLU A 159 6.86 -7.23 -20.30
C GLU A 159 5.90 -6.26 -19.61
N PHE A 160 5.77 -5.05 -20.17
CA PHE A 160 4.86 -4.04 -19.65
C PHE A 160 4.16 -3.30 -20.78
N ARG A 161 3.04 -2.64 -20.45
CA ARG A 161 2.36 -1.71 -21.36
C ARG A 161 2.79 -0.28 -21.04
N ALA A 162 2.99 0.52 -22.08
CA ALA A 162 3.30 1.93 -21.93
C ALA A 162 2.22 2.63 -21.06
N GLY A 163 2.66 3.43 -20.09
CA GLY A 163 1.78 4.03 -19.07
C GLY A 163 1.66 3.21 -17.78
N GLY A 164 2.25 2.02 -17.71
CA GLY A 164 2.38 1.27 -16.46
C GLY A 164 3.32 1.95 -15.46
N TYR A 165 3.37 1.39 -14.24
CA TYR A 165 4.29 1.80 -13.18
C TYR A 165 4.94 0.58 -12.53
N VAL A 166 6.08 0.79 -11.88
CA VAL A 166 6.75 -0.18 -11.01
C VAL A 166 6.66 0.30 -9.56
N GLN A 167 6.89 -0.60 -8.60
CA GLN A 167 7.04 -0.26 -7.20
C GLN A 167 8.50 -0.38 -6.78
N ILE A 168 9.07 0.71 -6.27
CA ILE A 168 10.40 0.69 -5.64
C ILE A 168 10.21 0.46 -4.16
N GLU A 169 10.87 -0.57 -3.65
CA GLU A 169 11.04 -0.81 -2.22
C GLU A 169 12.34 -0.17 -1.75
N CYS A 170 12.24 0.67 -0.71
CA CYS A 170 13.37 1.34 -0.10
C CYS A 170 13.57 0.80 1.32
N PRO A 171 14.74 0.23 1.65
CA PRO A 171 15.05 -0.23 2.99
C PRO A 171 15.18 0.95 3.98
N PRO A 172 15.17 0.69 5.30
CA PRO A 172 15.46 1.73 6.30
C PRO A 172 16.79 2.42 6.00
N HIS A 173 16.80 3.75 6.03
CA HIS A 173 17.95 4.56 5.67
C HIS A 173 17.92 5.92 6.38
N GLN A 174 19.08 6.56 6.40
CA GLN A 174 19.25 7.96 6.76
C GLN A 174 20.08 8.61 5.67
N LEU A 175 19.57 9.69 5.08
CA LEU A 175 20.23 10.40 4.00
C LEU A 175 20.16 11.91 4.20
N LYS A 176 21.15 12.61 3.65
CA LYS A 176 21.18 14.07 3.63
C LYS A 176 21.10 14.57 2.21
N TYR A 177 20.42 15.68 2.00
CA TYR A 177 20.35 16.31 0.67
C TYR A 177 21.72 16.82 0.21
N SER A 178 22.62 17.12 1.16
CA SER A 178 24.02 17.47 0.89
C SER A 178 24.81 16.39 0.14
N ASP A 179 24.37 15.13 0.23
CA ASP A 179 25.09 14.00 -0.35
C ASP A 179 24.65 13.73 -1.80
N PHE A 180 23.68 14.50 -2.33
CA PHE A 180 23.20 14.33 -3.69
C PHE A 180 24.12 14.97 -4.73
N ASP A 181 24.46 14.19 -5.75
CA ASP A 181 25.17 14.68 -6.93
C ASP A 181 24.24 15.53 -7.81
N VAL A 182 24.20 16.84 -7.60
CA VAL A 182 23.44 17.77 -8.45
C VAL A 182 24.39 18.50 -9.40
N ALA A 183 24.11 18.41 -10.71
CA ALA A 183 24.91 19.12 -11.72
C ALA A 183 24.86 20.64 -11.52
N GLU A 184 25.98 21.34 -11.78
CA GLU A 184 26.15 22.78 -11.49
C GLU A 184 25.02 23.66 -12.07
N LYS A 185 24.60 23.38 -13.31
CA LYS A 185 23.51 24.09 -14.00
C LYS A 185 22.15 24.03 -13.29
N PHE A 186 21.98 23.15 -12.30
CA PHE A 186 20.75 22.94 -11.55
C PHE A 186 20.86 23.35 -10.08
N ARG A 187 22.02 23.88 -9.64
CA ARG A 187 22.25 24.21 -8.22
C ARG A 187 21.65 25.54 -7.78
N GLU A 188 21.36 26.46 -8.71
CA GLU A 188 20.89 27.81 -8.37
C GLU A 188 19.74 27.82 -7.36
N ASP A 189 18.67 27.07 -7.61
CA ASP A 189 17.54 26.98 -6.68
C ASP A 189 17.87 26.19 -5.41
N TRP A 190 18.77 25.20 -5.49
CA TRP A 190 19.20 24.44 -4.32
C TRP A 190 19.95 25.33 -3.33
N ASP A 191 20.84 26.19 -3.84
CA ASP A 191 21.59 27.16 -3.05
C ASP A 191 20.68 28.27 -2.53
N ARG A 192 19.83 28.82 -3.41
CA ARG A 192 18.91 29.91 -3.08
C ARG A 192 17.96 29.57 -1.94
N PHE A 193 17.40 28.36 -1.93
CA PHE A 193 16.46 27.91 -0.91
C PHE A 193 17.11 27.06 0.18
N ASN A 194 18.44 26.94 0.15
CA ASN A 194 19.22 26.11 1.07
C ASN A 194 18.64 24.69 1.21
N LEU A 195 18.32 24.05 0.09
CA LEU A 195 17.73 22.70 0.08
C LEU A 195 18.67 21.63 0.63
N TRP A 196 19.98 21.93 0.66
CA TRP A 196 21.02 21.07 1.23
C TRP A 196 20.82 20.76 2.72
N ARG A 197 20.05 21.59 3.43
CA ARG A 197 19.78 21.43 4.87
C ARG A 197 18.92 20.21 5.20
N TYR A 198 18.16 19.68 4.24
CA TYR A 198 17.17 18.64 4.52
C TYR A 198 17.82 17.28 4.73
N GLU A 199 17.26 16.52 5.66
CA GLU A 199 17.63 15.14 5.94
C GLU A 199 16.38 14.27 5.89
N SER A 200 16.52 13.01 5.50
CA SER A 200 15.42 12.04 5.54
C SER A 200 15.83 10.80 6.31
N THR A 201 15.09 10.51 7.38
CA THR A 201 15.29 9.32 8.21
C THR A 201 14.06 8.44 8.11
N VAL A 202 14.24 7.24 7.57
CA VAL A 202 13.17 6.26 7.38
C VAL A 202 13.52 5.00 8.16
N THR A 203 12.71 4.68 9.18
CA THR A 203 12.98 3.57 10.13
C THR A 203 12.36 2.23 9.71
N LYS A 204 11.46 2.23 8.73
CA LYS A 204 10.75 1.03 8.26
C LYS A 204 10.88 0.94 6.74
N PRO A 205 10.91 -0.27 6.15
CA PRO A 205 10.82 -0.40 4.70
C PRO A 205 9.60 0.34 4.15
N THR A 206 9.78 1.07 3.06
CA THR A 206 8.69 1.79 2.40
C THR A 206 8.63 1.44 0.93
N MET A 207 7.44 1.50 0.34
CA MET A 207 7.25 1.27 -1.09
C MET A 207 6.53 2.44 -1.73
N ARG A 208 6.95 2.83 -2.95
CA ARG A 208 6.31 3.87 -3.74
C ARG A 208 6.22 3.46 -5.20
N ALA A 209 5.15 3.87 -5.85
CA ALA A 209 4.93 3.64 -7.28
C ALA A 209 5.62 4.73 -8.10
N TYR A 210 6.32 4.34 -9.16
CA TYR A 210 6.97 5.22 -10.13
C TYR A 210 6.59 4.78 -11.54
N SER A 211 6.12 5.73 -12.35
CA SER A 211 5.77 5.46 -13.75
C SER A 211 7.03 5.16 -14.55
N MET A 212 6.92 4.18 -15.45
CA MET A 212 8.00 3.84 -16.37
C MET A 212 8.10 4.90 -17.46
N ALA A 213 9.30 5.44 -17.64
CA ALA A 213 9.63 6.33 -18.74
C ALA A 213 10.18 5.57 -19.96
N SER A 214 10.66 4.33 -19.77
CA SER A 214 11.07 3.44 -20.86
C SER A 214 9.87 2.95 -21.68
N TYR A 215 10.11 2.58 -22.93
CA TYR A 215 9.10 1.95 -23.79
C TYR A 215 9.26 0.42 -23.82
N PRO A 216 8.22 -0.37 -24.16
CA PRO A 216 8.24 -1.83 -23.96
C PRO A 216 9.33 -2.64 -24.69
N GLU A 217 10.03 -2.07 -25.69
CA GLU A 217 11.13 -2.78 -26.36
C GLU A 217 12.52 -2.48 -25.76
N GLU A 218 12.61 -1.53 -24.81
CA GLU A 218 13.77 -1.37 -23.91
C GLU A 218 13.70 -2.44 -22.82
N LYS A 219 14.01 -3.67 -23.19
CA LYS A 219 13.76 -4.85 -22.36
C LYS A 219 14.74 -5.04 -21.20
N ASP A 220 15.93 -4.47 -21.30
CA ASP A 220 17.06 -4.64 -20.41
C ASP A 220 17.19 -3.51 -19.37
N ILE A 221 16.54 -2.37 -19.63
CA ILE A 221 16.62 -1.19 -18.79
C ILE A 221 15.24 -0.69 -18.35
N LEU A 222 15.24 -0.10 -17.16
CA LEU A 222 14.09 0.57 -16.58
C LEU A 222 14.46 2.02 -16.32
N ILE A 223 13.76 2.93 -16.99
CA ILE A 223 13.99 4.38 -16.87
C ILE A 223 12.86 4.98 -16.05
N LEU A 224 13.21 5.77 -15.04
CA LEU A 224 12.26 6.45 -14.15
C LEU A 224 12.63 7.93 -14.02
N ASN A 225 11.62 8.80 -14.03
CA ASN A 225 11.79 10.21 -13.73
C ASN A 225 11.33 10.49 -12.30
N VAL A 226 12.29 10.67 -11.39
CA VAL A 226 12.04 10.80 -9.95
C VAL A 226 12.20 12.26 -9.54
N ARG A 227 11.10 12.86 -9.07
CA ARG A 227 11.10 14.20 -8.49
C ARG A 227 11.43 14.13 -6.99
N ILE A 228 12.33 15.00 -6.54
CA ILE A 228 12.57 15.22 -5.10
C ILE A 228 11.32 15.85 -4.45
N ALA A 229 10.83 15.25 -3.37
CA ALA A 229 9.66 15.73 -2.63
C ALA A 229 10.09 16.54 -1.40
N SER A 230 10.58 17.75 -1.62
CA SER A 230 10.95 18.68 -0.55
C SER A 230 9.71 19.15 0.24
N PRO A 231 9.84 19.41 1.56
CA PRO A 231 8.76 19.99 2.36
C PRO A 231 8.28 21.34 1.81
N PRO A 232 7.02 21.74 2.07
CA PRO A 232 6.56 23.07 1.69
C PRO A 232 7.38 24.17 2.38
N PRO A 233 7.50 25.38 1.79
CA PRO A 233 8.37 26.44 2.32
C PRO A 233 8.09 26.86 3.76
N ASP A 234 6.83 26.75 4.20
CA ASP A 234 6.37 27.11 5.54
C ASP A 234 6.31 25.91 6.50
N ALA A 235 6.84 24.75 6.10
CA ALA A 235 6.92 23.59 6.98
C ALA A 235 7.89 23.86 8.15
N PRO A 236 7.55 23.43 9.37
CA PRO A 236 8.50 23.49 10.49
C PRO A 236 9.73 22.62 10.22
N ASP A 237 10.84 22.94 10.88
CA ASP A 237 12.16 22.32 10.64
C ASP A 237 12.23 20.82 11.02
N ASP A 238 11.17 20.27 11.62
CA ASP A 238 11.05 18.88 12.07
C ASP A 238 10.25 17.95 11.11
N VAL A 239 9.93 18.44 9.90
CA VAL A 239 9.17 17.72 8.85
C VAL A 239 10.03 16.84 7.96
#